data_AF-A0AAD5KS40-F1
#
_entry.id   AF-A0AAD5KS40-F1
#
_cell.length_a   1.000
_cell.length_b   1.000
_cell.length_c   1.000
_cell.angle_alpha   90.00
_cell.angle_beta   90.00
_cell.angle_gamma   90.00
#
_symmetry.space_group_name_H-M   'P 1'
#
loop_
_entity.id
_entity.type
_entity.pdbx_description
1 polymer ?
#
loop_
_entity_poly.entity_id
_entity_poly.type
_entity_poly.pdbx_seq_one_letter_code
_entity_poly.pdbx_strand_id
1 'polypeptide(L)'
;MDVPSVKDRMPSVKDRIFQAVRNGSIEELRRLLSDKETILKNVSERDEDERTPLHVAIREKQFEIIDFLVKTIKDNINIEGNVRSKNVRKMSLFSWTKVDVDKFSIGPPEEDKEFTQTFVCPSSDTEIIRDIANYISIFKLMEYLIDLDYDEISWFEFVTNSFIASSMPRAEKIIALELMGAAFVIKELLSEVVWEENTICVRGLQCWEKAFELRNSTANGRLPIPKILQPLSDVARKAIGDVIEVTVPLQLKEMQEHLTYRDSPSMAFAQALLVILRTFDQRDIEHSQPNYFHLKTLLEYGKHIPDDDHIRLINVCLLILEHLSKYNVSDFPKCLQIFVEAFLLFSDVVVRLEKVPVNSAERREELTFTNLLAAIKFGSIIVTNLIFHPPPISVQIQENCYSVVNRTYALIITVFKVRHPDRGESEKLNQVLGGYFRIEKRRKGFTSFLHLAVERFLEMHFDDDVMIAVEIIQMFIDNGADPRIIDCDGKTPLHLLAESCSPDCKEAFYCVFQAVLEGGGHLDQVTADGVTVLKILQEKKKQLIKGEVLDPRIDDWTNAILLLQCYSAQSIPSKIIMKSTDVFPPNIQEFLSQHHKPLGNECIYAMVLNIGQLVTIVNQINICF
;
A
#
# COMPACT_ATOMS: atom_id res chain seq x y z
N MET A 1 -19.19 -1.13 60.44
CA MET A 1 -18.29 -1.03 59.28
C MET A 1 -18.79 -2.02 58.26
N ASP A 2 -19.74 -1.60 57.43
CA ASP A 2 -20.25 -2.43 56.34
C ASP A 2 -19.56 -2.01 55.06
N VAL A 3 -18.74 -2.93 54.53
CA VAL A 3 -18.07 -2.82 53.24
C VAL A 3 -19.16 -2.90 52.15
N PRO A 4 -19.28 -1.94 51.22
CA PRO A 4 -20.26 -2.05 50.15
C PRO A 4 -19.85 -3.15 49.17
N SER A 5 -20.78 -4.05 48.91
CA SER A 5 -20.68 -5.12 47.92
C SER A 5 -20.41 -4.54 46.52
N VAL A 6 -19.30 -4.93 45.91
CA VAL A 6 -19.05 -4.81 44.47
C VAL A 6 -20.09 -5.68 43.78
N LYS A 7 -21.19 -5.06 43.32
CA LYS A 7 -22.07 -5.69 42.32
C LYS A 7 -21.32 -5.63 41.00
N ASP A 8 -20.90 -6.79 40.50
CA ASP A 8 -20.62 -7.01 39.08
C ASP A 8 -21.87 -6.61 38.27
N ARG A 9 -21.95 -5.34 37.87
CA ARG A 9 -22.90 -4.90 36.87
C ARG A 9 -22.34 -5.37 35.53
N MET A 10 -23.07 -6.24 34.83
CA MET A 10 -22.75 -6.55 33.44
C MET A 10 -22.59 -5.21 32.68
N PRO A 11 -21.48 -5.02 31.93
CA PRO A 11 -21.25 -3.77 31.22
C PRO A 11 -22.41 -3.50 30.26
N SER A 12 -22.86 -2.24 30.19
CA SER A 12 -23.99 -1.88 29.34
C SER A 12 -23.66 -2.16 27.86
N VAL A 13 -24.69 -2.24 26.99
CA VAL A 13 -24.48 -2.43 25.54
C VAL A 13 -23.55 -1.35 24.99
N LYS A 14 -23.74 -0.11 25.44
CA LYS A 14 -22.86 1.03 25.17
C LYS A 14 -21.40 0.75 25.56
N ASP A 15 -21.15 0.36 26.80
CA ASP A 15 -19.78 0.10 27.29
C ASP A 15 -19.10 -1.02 26.49
N ARG A 16 -19.87 -2.05 26.12
CA ARG A 16 -19.40 -3.16 25.29
C ARG A 16 -19.05 -2.73 23.88
N ILE A 17 -19.81 -1.81 23.26
CA ILE A 17 -19.48 -1.25 21.94
C ILE A 17 -18.14 -0.52 22.01
N PHE A 18 -17.97 0.41 22.96
CA PHE A 18 -16.71 1.17 23.08
C PHE A 18 -15.53 0.27 23.43
N GLN A 19 -15.72 -0.76 24.26
CA GLN A 19 -14.67 -1.74 24.55
C GLN A 19 -14.30 -2.55 23.31
N ALA A 20 -15.28 -2.98 22.51
CA ALA A 20 -15.04 -3.73 21.28
C ALA A 20 -14.29 -2.88 20.23
N VAL A 21 -14.62 -1.58 20.13
CA VAL A 21 -13.87 -0.63 19.29
C VAL A 21 -12.41 -0.53 19.73
N ARG A 22 -12.16 -0.29 21.02
CA ARG A 22 -10.79 -0.16 21.57
C ARG A 22 -9.96 -1.44 21.42
N ASN A 23 -10.62 -2.60 21.50
CA ASN A 23 -9.99 -3.91 21.33
C ASN A 23 -9.85 -4.35 19.86
N GLY A 24 -10.34 -3.58 18.89
CA GLY A 24 -10.34 -3.98 17.48
C GLY A 24 -11.23 -5.20 17.16
N SER A 25 -12.23 -5.49 17.98
CA SER A 25 -13.01 -6.73 17.92
C SER A 25 -14.22 -6.64 16.99
N ILE A 26 -14.01 -6.85 15.68
CA ILE A 26 -15.07 -6.81 14.65
C ILE A 26 -16.21 -7.80 14.96
N GLU A 27 -15.89 -9.02 15.38
CA GLU A 27 -16.90 -10.07 15.64
C GLU A 27 -17.81 -9.76 16.84
N GLU A 28 -17.31 -8.99 17.80
CA GLU A 28 -18.16 -8.49 18.90
C GLU A 28 -19.05 -7.35 18.40
N LEU A 29 -18.51 -6.41 17.61
CA LEU A 29 -19.31 -5.35 17.01
C LEU A 29 -20.40 -5.86 16.08
N ARG A 30 -20.14 -6.88 15.24
CA ARG A 30 -21.18 -7.53 14.42
C ARG A 30 -22.32 -8.09 15.25
N ARG A 31 -22.02 -8.68 16.42
CA ARG A 31 -23.02 -9.22 17.34
C ARG A 31 -23.80 -8.12 18.06
N LEU A 32 -23.14 -7.02 18.42
CA LEU A 32 -23.78 -5.88 19.10
C LEU A 32 -24.60 -5.00 18.14
N LEU A 33 -24.23 -4.95 16.86
CA LEU A 33 -24.88 -4.17 15.80
C LEU A 33 -25.66 -5.07 14.83
N SER A 34 -26.38 -6.07 15.36
CA SER A 34 -27.17 -7.00 14.54
C SER A 34 -28.62 -6.56 14.31
N ASP A 35 -29.16 -5.72 15.20
CA ASP A 35 -30.57 -5.33 15.19
C ASP A 35 -30.79 -4.00 14.46
N LYS A 36 -31.45 -4.07 13.29
CA LYS A 36 -31.65 -2.93 12.39
C LYS A 36 -32.32 -1.73 13.04
N GLU A 37 -33.21 -1.92 14.02
CA GLU A 37 -33.91 -0.82 14.68
C GLU A 37 -33.00 -0.03 15.63
N THR A 38 -31.95 -0.66 16.15
CA THR A 38 -31.07 -0.06 17.16
C THR A 38 -29.68 0.28 16.64
N ILE A 39 -29.28 -0.16 15.43
CA ILE A 39 -27.96 0.11 14.85
C ILE A 39 -27.61 1.60 14.84
N LEU A 40 -28.44 2.45 14.21
CA LEU A 40 -28.14 3.89 14.08
C LEU A 40 -28.09 4.61 15.42
N LYS A 41 -28.92 4.17 16.38
CA LYS A 41 -28.86 4.65 17.75
C LYS A 41 -27.54 4.27 18.41
N ASN A 42 -27.15 2.99 18.32
CA ASN A 42 -25.94 2.45 18.95
C ASN A 42 -24.65 3.07 18.39
N VAL A 43 -24.58 3.35 17.08
CA VAL A 43 -23.43 4.04 16.47
C VAL A 43 -23.41 5.55 16.75
N SER A 44 -24.55 6.13 17.17
CA SER A 44 -24.68 7.52 17.60
C SER A 44 -24.46 7.72 19.11
N GLU A 45 -24.36 6.64 19.90
CA GLU A 45 -24.13 6.72 21.35
C GLU A 45 -22.80 7.43 21.64
N ARG A 46 -22.74 8.15 22.76
CA ARG A 46 -21.55 8.94 23.14
C ARG A 46 -20.92 8.43 24.42
N ASP A 47 -19.61 8.29 24.47
CA ASP A 47 -18.90 7.95 25.71
C ASP A 47 -18.90 9.11 26.72
N GLU A 48 -18.22 8.93 27.85
CA GLU A 48 -18.11 9.94 28.91
C GLU A 48 -17.45 11.26 28.45
N ASP A 49 -16.72 11.22 27.33
CA ASP A 49 -16.06 12.37 26.72
C ASP A 49 -16.82 12.87 25.49
N GLU A 50 -18.11 12.54 25.35
CA GLU A 50 -19.00 12.96 24.26
C GLU A 50 -18.61 12.42 22.87
N ARG A 51 -17.80 11.35 22.79
CA ARG A 51 -17.29 10.77 21.54
C ARG A 51 -18.15 9.59 21.09
N THR A 52 -18.42 9.50 19.79
CA THR A 52 -19.08 8.33 19.18
C THR A 52 -18.10 7.16 19.00
N PRO A 53 -18.59 5.93 18.79
CA PRO A 53 -17.75 4.78 18.43
C PRO A 53 -16.80 5.06 17.25
N LEU A 54 -17.27 5.79 16.22
CA LEU A 54 -16.44 6.12 15.06
C LEU A 54 -15.32 7.11 15.41
N HIS A 55 -15.57 8.10 16.28
CA HIS A 55 -14.52 8.98 16.79
C HIS A 55 -13.42 8.19 17.50
N VAL A 56 -13.80 7.27 18.38
CA VAL A 56 -12.84 6.45 19.14
C VAL A 56 -12.05 5.56 18.18
N ALA A 57 -12.70 4.93 17.20
CA ALA A 57 -12.01 4.11 16.21
C ALA A 57 -10.95 4.91 15.42
N ILE A 58 -11.27 6.13 15.00
CA ILE A 58 -10.33 7.00 14.28
C ILE A 58 -9.16 7.41 15.17
N ARG A 59 -9.42 7.83 16.41
CA ARG A 59 -8.38 8.25 17.36
C ARG A 59 -7.42 7.11 17.71
N GLU A 60 -7.95 5.92 17.93
CA GLU A 60 -7.16 4.72 18.24
C GLU A 60 -6.56 4.06 16.97
N LYS A 61 -6.76 4.65 15.79
CA LYS A 61 -6.27 4.14 14.49
C LYS A 61 -6.71 2.68 14.21
N GLN A 62 -7.91 2.31 14.64
CA GLN A 62 -8.48 0.98 14.45
C GLN A 62 -9.10 0.86 13.05
N PHE A 63 -8.26 0.80 12.01
CA PHE A 63 -8.67 0.95 10.61
C PHE A 63 -9.76 -0.03 10.14
N GLU A 64 -9.68 -1.30 10.54
CA GLU A 64 -10.70 -2.29 10.18
C GLU A 64 -12.05 -1.99 10.87
N ILE A 65 -12.02 -1.45 12.09
CA ILE A 65 -13.23 -1.00 12.80
C ILE A 65 -13.82 0.24 12.13
N ILE A 66 -12.97 1.18 11.67
CA ILE A 66 -13.42 2.37 10.92
C ILE A 66 -14.17 1.93 9.65
N ASP A 67 -13.56 1.07 8.83
CA ASP A 67 -14.19 0.54 7.61
C ASP A 67 -15.52 -0.17 7.92
N PHE A 68 -15.56 -0.98 8.98
CA PHE A 68 -16.77 -1.66 9.42
C PHE A 68 -17.88 -0.70 9.86
N LEU A 69 -17.57 0.30 10.69
CA LEU A 69 -18.54 1.28 11.18
C LEU A 69 -19.06 2.17 10.05
N VAL A 70 -18.18 2.67 9.17
CA VAL A 70 -18.57 3.50 8.02
C VAL A 70 -19.48 2.70 7.09
N LYS A 71 -19.15 1.43 6.80
CA LYS A 71 -20.02 0.55 6.02
C LYS A 71 -21.37 0.32 6.70
N THR A 72 -21.37 0.07 8.01
CA THR A 72 -22.61 -0.11 8.79
C THR A 72 -23.49 1.13 8.72
N ILE A 73 -22.91 2.33 8.77
CA ILE A 73 -23.64 3.59 8.62
C ILE A 73 -24.23 3.70 7.21
N LYS A 74 -23.42 3.46 6.16
CA LYS A 74 -23.85 3.47 4.76
C LYS A 74 -25.04 2.54 4.51
N ASP A 75 -24.97 1.30 5.01
CA ASP A 75 -25.98 0.26 4.79
C ASP A 75 -27.32 0.54 5.50
N ASN A 76 -27.34 1.42 6.51
CA ASN A 76 -28.52 1.68 7.35
C ASN A 76 -29.10 3.09 7.21
N ILE A 77 -28.37 4.03 6.60
CA ILE A 77 -28.95 5.33 6.23
C ILE A 77 -29.78 5.14 4.98
N ASN A 78 -31.08 5.42 5.09
CA ASN A 78 -31.97 5.42 3.93
C ASN A 78 -31.76 6.71 3.12
N ILE A 79 -30.82 6.70 2.17
CA ILE A 79 -30.59 7.84 1.28
C ILE A 79 -31.60 7.83 0.10
N GLU A 80 -32.45 6.80 -0.03
CA GLU A 80 -33.44 6.72 -1.12
C GLU A 80 -34.67 7.60 -0.87
N GLY A 81 -34.78 8.66 -1.68
CA GLY A 81 -36.01 9.39 -1.94
C GLY A 81 -36.60 9.07 -3.31
N ASN A 82 -37.54 8.12 -3.36
CA ASN A 82 -38.62 7.93 -4.36
C ASN A 82 -38.36 7.07 -5.62
N VAL A 83 -38.85 5.82 -5.57
CA VAL A 83 -38.92 4.81 -6.67
C VAL A 83 -39.88 5.20 -7.82
N ARG A 84 -40.55 6.37 -7.78
CA ARG A 84 -41.58 6.76 -8.78
C ARG A 84 -41.31 8.01 -9.60
N SER A 85 -40.06 8.41 -9.80
CA SER A 85 -39.76 9.44 -10.79
C SER A 85 -38.62 9.05 -11.72
N LYS A 86 -38.98 8.55 -12.90
CA LYS A 86 -38.05 8.41 -14.03
C LYS A 86 -37.44 9.76 -14.49
N ASN A 87 -37.94 10.89 -13.99
CA ASN A 87 -37.47 12.24 -14.33
C ASN A 87 -36.81 12.99 -13.16
N VAL A 88 -36.49 12.32 -12.03
CA VAL A 88 -35.87 12.95 -10.84
C VAL A 88 -34.63 12.17 -10.35
N ARG A 89 -33.86 11.57 -11.28
CA ARG A 89 -32.50 11.05 -10.98
C ARG A 89 -31.47 12.16 -10.63
N LYS A 90 -31.90 13.42 -10.43
CA LYS A 90 -31.05 14.61 -10.19
C LYS A 90 -31.36 15.39 -8.90
N MET A 91 -32.25 14.93 -8.01
CA MET A 91 -32.48 15.58 -6.71
C MET A 91 -32.33 14.60 -5.56
N SER A 92 -31.29 14.81 -4.75
CA SER A 92 -31.30 14.36 -3.36
C SER A 92 -32.34 15.16 -2.56
N LEU A 93 -32.89 14.53 -1.52
CA LEU A 93 -33.76 15.17 -0.52
C LEU A 93 -33.06 16.32 0.24
N PHE A 94 -31.75 16.49 0.05
CA PHE A 94 -30.87 17.40 0.76
C PHE A 94 -30.25 18.42 -0.23
N SER A 95 -31.08 19.32 -0.76
CA SER A 95 -30.63 20.39 -1.65
C SER A 95 -29.98 21.52 -0.83
N TRP A 96 -28.67 21.42 -0.58
CA TRP A 96 -27.86 22.52 0.01
C TRP A 96 -27.85 23.79 -0.84
N THR A 97 -28.29 23.71 -2.10
CA THR A 97 -28.38 24.87 -3.00
C THR A 97 -29.38 25.92 -2.53
N LYS A 98 -30.31 25.55 -1.64
CA LYS A 98 -31.25 26.47 -0.96
C LYS A 98 -30.73 26.99 0.38
N VAL A 99 -29.51 26.63 0.76
CA VAL A 99 -28.95 27.09 2.03
C VAL A 99 -28.45 28.52 1.88
N ASP A 100 -29.09 29.38 2.65
CA ASP A 100 -28.77 30.78 2.77
C ASP A 100 -27.45 30.93 3.56
N VAL A 101 -26.39 31.29 2.84
CA VAL A 101 -25.03 31.43 3.40
C VAL A 101 -24.94 32.59 4.39
N ASP A 102 -25.82 33.59 4.27
CA ASP A 102 -25.92 34.67 5.24
C ASP A 102 -26.55 34.15 6.54
N LYS A 103 -27.48 33.18 6.50
CA LYS A 103 -28.03 32.49 7.69
C LYS A 103 -27.06 31.54 8.39
N PHE A 104 -26.03 31.04 7.72
CA PHE A 104 -24.87 30.42 8.41
C PHE A 104 -24.11 31.42 9.28
N SER A 105 -24.29 32.71 9.01
CA SER A 105 -23.63 33.80 9.71
C SER A 105 -24.56 34.44 10.75
N ILE A 106 -25.88 34.22 10.78
CA ILE A 106 -26.75 34.96 11.72
C ILE A 106 -26.62 34.41 13.15
N GLY A 107 -25.82 35.11 13.94
CA GLY A 107 -25.85 35.13 15.38
C GLY A 107 -24.77 36.05 15.92
N PRO A 108 -24.98 36.65 17.10
CA PRO A 108 -24.08 37.64 17.63
C PRO A 108 -22.68 37.02 17.80
N PRO A 109 -21.59 37.78 17.55
CA PRO A 109 -20.27 37.34 17.93
C PRO A 109 -20.26 37.09 19.45
N GLU A 110 -20.19 35.83 19.86
CA GLU A 110 -19.76 35.51 21.23
C GLU A 110 -18.25 35.71 21.29
N GLU A 111 -17.74 36.34 22.34
CA GLU A 111 -16.29 36.39 22.59
C GLU A 111 -15.76 34.95 22.52
N ASP A 112 -14.74 34.74 21.67
CA ASP A 112 -14.05 33.47 21.41
C ASP A 112 -14.80 32.36 20.64
N LYS A 113 -15.97 32.62 20.03
CA LYS A 113 -16.66 31.63 19.17
C LYS A 113 -17.23 32.23 17.89
N GLU A 114 -16.84 31.67 16.74
CA GLU A 114 -17.33 32.07 15.41
C GLU A 114 -18.71 31.49 15.01
N PHE A 115 -19.42 30.75 15.86
CA PHE A 115 -20.54 29.91 15.39
C PHE A 115 -21.92 30.33 15.86
N THR A 116 -22.85 30.38 14.90
CA THR A 116 -24.29 30.17 15.13
C THR A 116 -24.92 29.49 13.91
N GLN A 117 -25.48 28.30 14.12
CA GLN A 117 -26.24 27.56 13.10
C GLN A 117 -27.70 28.02 13.03
N THR A 118 -28.27 28.05 11.83
CA THR A 118 -29.66 27.59 11.60
C THR A 118 -29.75 26.81 10.29
N PHE A 119 -29.02 25.70 10.19
CA PHE A 119 -29.39 24.63 9.27
C PHE A 119 -30.09 23.54 10.08
N VAL A 120 -31.39 23.36 9.84
CA VAL A 120 -32.16 22.28 10.45
C VAL A 120 -31.69 20.98 9.81
N CYS A 121 -31.07 20.09 10.60
CA CYS A 121 -30.62 18.79 10.14
C CYS A 121 -31.78 18.05 9.43
N PRO A 122 -31.61 17.69 8.15
CA PRO A 122 -32.64 16.97 7.39
C PRO A 122 -32.96 15.57 7.94
N SER A 123 -32.11 14.98 8.79
CA SER A 123 -32.45 13.85 9.67
C SER A 123 -31.50 13.76 10.89
N SER A 124 -31.92 13.06 11.95
CA SER A 124 -31.05 12.71 13.11
C SER A 124 -29.82 11.89 12.72
N ASP A 125 -29.81 11.29 11.54
CA ASP A 125 -28.71 10.41 11.12
C ASP A 125 -27.47 11.23 10.70
N THR A 126 -27.68 12.48 10.24
CA THR A 126 -26.60 13.41 9.92
C THR A 126 -25.74 13.78 11.14
N GLU A 127 -26.27 13.60 12.36
CA GLU A 127 -25.55 13.90 13.61
C GLU A 127 -24.29 13.05 13.77
N ILE A 128 -24.31 11.81 13.25
CA ILE A 128 -23.21 10.84 13.34
C ILE A 128 -21.92 11.44 12.77
N ILE A 129 -21.96 11.99 11.54
CA ILE A 129 -20.78 12.57 10.89
C ILE A 129 -20.58 14.03 11.29
N ARG A 130 -21.67 14.80 11.43
CA ARG A 130 -21.65 16.22 11.81
C ARG A 130 -20.82 16.45 13.07
N ASP A 131 -20.98 15.59 14.06
CA ASP A 131 -20.34 15.77 15.36
C ASP A 131 -18.89 15.25 15.38
N ILE A 132 -18.53 14.39 14.42
CA ILE A 132 -17.13 14.00 14.15
C ILE A 132 -16.34 15.11 13.48
N ALA A 133 -16.98 15.84 12.57
CA ALA A 133 -16.37 16.96 11.87
C ALA A 133 -15.81 18.05 12.80
N ASN A 134 -16.33 18.18 14.03
CA ASN A 134 -15.86 19.18 14.99
C ASN A 134 -14.50 18.83 15.65
N TYR A 135 -14.11 17.56 15.66
CA TYR A 135 -12.93 17.09 16.40
C TYR A 135 -11.85 16.46 15.52
N ILE A 136 -12.19 16.11 14.28
CA ILE A 136 -11.30 15.41 13.36
C ILE A 136 -11.09 16.30 12.15
N SER A 137 -9.83 16.47 11.75
CA SER A 137 -9.46 17.23 10.56
C SER A 137 -10.19 16.72 9.31
N ILE A 138 -10.64 17.65 8.47
CA ILE A 138 -11.32 17.34 7.21
C ILE A 138 -10.52 16.36 6.34
N PHE A 139 -9.19 16.48 6.30
CA PHE A 139 -8.34 15.59 5.51
C PHE A 139 -8.44 14.12 5.95
N LYS A 140 -8.54 13.87 7.26
CA LYS A 140 -8.72 12.51 7.80
C LYS A 140 -10.13 12.00 7.56
N LEU A 141 -11.13 12.88 7.64
CA LEU A 141 -12.51 12.53 7.30
C LEU A 141 -12.65 12.18 5.81
N MET A 142 -11.99 12.92 4.91
CA MET A 142 -11.93 12.55 3.49
C MET A 142 -11.30 11.16 3.30
N GLU A 143 -10.23 10.83 4.04
CA GLU A 143 -9.57 9.52 3.96
C GLU A 143 -10.44 8.35 4.44
N TYR A 144 -11.29 8.55 5.45
CA TYR A 144 -12.10 7.47 6.03
C TYR A 144 -13.54 7.40 5.53
N LEU A 145 -14.11 8.52 5.09
CA LEU A 145 -15.52 8.58 4.70
C LEU A 145 -15.75 8.49 3.20
N ILE A 146 -14.76 8.85 2.36
CA ILE A 146 -14.93 8.97 0.91
C ILE A 146 -14.14 7.88 0.19
N ASP A 147 -14.87 6.97 -0.47
CA ASP A 147 -14.31 5.98 -1.38
C ASP A 147 -14.78 6.24 -2.82
N LEU A 148 -13.85 6.62 -3.70
CA LEU A 148 -14.16 6.99 -5.08
C LEU A 148 -14.65 5.83 -5.94
N ASP A 149 -14.31 4.59 -5.59
CA ASP A 149 -14.66 3.43 -6.41
C ASP A 149 -16.06 2.96 -6.04
N TYR A 150 -16.30 2.75 -4.75
CA TYR A 150 -17.47 2.02 -4.27
C TYR A 150 -18.62 2.90 -3.78
N ASP A 151 -18.36 4.14 -3.36
CA ASP A 151 -19.42 4.96 -2.80
C ASP A 151 -20.31 5.54 -3.90
N GLU A 152 -21.60 5.63 -3.59
CA GLU A 152 -22.58 6.30 -4.43
C GLU A 152 -22.52 7.83 -4.26
N ILE A 153 -22.96 8.56 -5.29
CA ILE A 153 -23.09 10.03 -5.24
C ILE A 153 -23.99 10.46 -4.08
N SER A 154 -25.00 9.64 -3.76
CA SER A 154 -25.92 9.83 -2.63
C SER A 154 -25.18 9.90 -1.28
N TRP A 155 -24.15 9.08 -1.10
CA TRP A 155 -23.28 9.10 0.09
C TRP A 155 -22.42 10.37 0.14
N PHE A 156 -21.85 10.80 -0.99
CA PHE A 156 -21.10 12.05 -1.05
C PHE A 156 -22.00 13.24 -0.69
N GLU A 157 -23.27 13.18 -1.08
CA GLU A 157 -24.28 14.15 -0.66
C GLU A 157 -24.55 14.09 0.84
N PHE A 158 -24.72 12.92 1.42
CA PHE A 158 -24.89 12.80 2.87
C PHE A 158 -23.70 13.38 3.66
N VAL A 159 -22.46 13.05 3.26
CA VAL A 159 -21.24 13.52 3.94
C VAL A 159 -21.07 15.04 3.81
N THR A 160 -21.25 15.58 2.59
CA THR A 160 -21.14 17.02 2.35
C THR A 160 -22.18 17.81 3.18
N ASN A 161 -23.41 17.30 3.29
CA ASN A 161 -24.43 17.90 4.15
C ASN A 161 -24.01 17.90 5.62
N SER A 162 -23.44 16.79 6.09
CA SER A 162 -22.95 16.66 7.47
C SER A 162 -21.83 17.65 7.77
N PHE A 163 -20.91 17.87 6.83
CA PHE A 163 -19.85 18.87 6.96
C PHE A 163 -20.40 20.30 6.98
N ILE A 164 -21.32 20.62 6.08
CA ILE A 164 -21.95 21.94 6.01
C ILE A 164 -22.75 22.23 7.31
N ALA A 165 -23.49 21.23 7.78
CA ALA A 165 -24.29 21.27 9.01
C ALA A 165 -23.46 21.15 10.29
N SER A 166 -22.13 21.04 10.23
CA SER A 166 -21.26 20.96 11.42
C SER A 166 -21.03 22.34 12.05
N SER A 167 -20.35 22.33 13.20
CA SER A 167 -19.83 23.54 13.85
C SER A 167 -18.34 23.77 13.51
N MET A 168 -17.86 23.22 12.39
CA MET A 168 -16.49 23.46 11.91
C MET A 168 -16.25 24.95 11.59
N PRO A 169 -15.03 25.48 11.83
CA PRO A 169 -14.62 26.82 11.42
C PRO A 169 -14.91 27.14 9.96
N ARG A 170 -15.12 28.42 9.65
CA ARG A 170 -15.37 28.88 8.27
C ARG A 170 -14.29 28.39 7.30
N ALA A 171 -13.01 28.43 7.70
CA ALA A 171 -11.89 27.96 6.90
C ALA A 171 -11.98 26.45 6.60
N GLU A 172 -12.29 25.63 7.61
CA GLU A 172 -12.47 24.18 7.46
C GLU A 172 -13.67 23.84 6.57
N LYS A 173 -14.78 24.57 6.68
CA LYS A 173 -15.94 24.40 5.78
C LYS A 173 -15.62 24.73 4.32
N ILE A 174 -14.80 25.75 4.08
CA ILE A 174 -14.32 26.10 2.75
C ILE A 174 -13.48 24.94 2.17
N ILE A 175 -12.53 24.40 2.96
CA ILE A 175 -11.71 23.27 2.53
C ILE A 175 -12.57 22.02 2.27
N ALA A 176 -13.56 21.74 3.15
CA ALA A 176 -14.49 20.64 2.97
C ALA A 176 -15.27 20.74 1.66
N LEU A 177 -15.80 21.92 1.32
CA LEU A 177 -16.48 22.15 0.05
C LEU A 177 -15.55 22.06 -1.15
N GLU A 178 -14.31 22.54 -1.03
CA GLU A 178 -13.31 22.43 -2.09
C GLU A 178 -12.95 20.97 -2.39
N LEU A 179 -12.69 20.17 -1.35
CA LEU A 179 -12.35 18.75 -1.44
C LEU A 179 -13.54 17.89 -1.88
N MET A 180 -14.73 18.10 -1.32
CA MET A 180 -15.94 17.42 -1.77
C MET A 180 -16.29 17.79 -3.20
N GLY A 181 -16.07 19.05 -3.59
CA GLY A 181 -16.24 19.49 -4.97
C GLY A 181 -15.34 18.71 -5.93
N ALA A 182 -14.06 18.57 -5.58
CA ALA A 182 -13.12 17.74 -6.33
C ALA A 182 -13.52 16.25 -6.35
N ALA A 183 -13.97 15.70 -5.23
CA ALA A 183 -14.45 14.31 -5.14
C ALA A 183 -15.64 14.05 -6.07
N PHE A 184 -16.64 14.96 -6.09
CA PHE A 184 -17.77 14.86 -7.01
C PHE A 184 -17.34 14.92 -8.46
N VAL A 185 -16.49 15.88 -8.84
CA VAL A 185 -15.98 15.99 -10.21
C VAL A 185 -15.29 14.69 -10.63
N ILE A 186 -14.37 14.18 -9.81
CA ILE A 186 -13.62 12.97 -10.13
C ILE A 186 -14.55 11.77 -10.23
N LYS A 187 -15.42 11.53 -9.24
CA LYS A 187 -16.38 10.42 -9.26
C LYS A 187 -17.28 10.45 -10.50
N GLU A 188 -17.77 11.64 -10.85
CA GLU A 188 -18.62 11.84 -12.01
C GLU A 188 -17.86 11.54 -13.30
N LEU A 189 -16.62 12.02 -13.44
CA LEU A 189 -15.81 11.80 -14.64
C LEU A 189 -15.25 10.38 -14.80
N LEU A 190 -15.08 9.64 -13.70
CA LEU A 190 -14.68 8.23 -13.71
C LEU A 190 -15.86 7.28 -14.02
N SER A 191 -17.09 7.75 -13.86
CA SER A 191 -18.29 6.95 -14.11
C SER A 191 -18.50 6.73 -15.62
N GLU A 192 -18.59 5.45 -16.05
CA GLU A 192 -18.86 5.06 -17.45
C GLU A 192 -20.28 5.44 -17.96
N VAL A 193 -21.10 6.08 -17.13
CA VAL A 193 -22.48 6.45 -17.47
C VAL A 193 -22.50 7.52 -18.56
N VAL A 194 -23.20 7.21 -19.66
CA VAL A 194 -23.43 8.14 -20.77
C VAL A 194 -24.28 9.32 -20.30
N TRP A 195 -23.74 10.53 -20.41
CA TRP A 195 -24.43 11.79 -20.07
C TRP A 195 -25.57 12.05 -21.06
N GLU A 196 -26.81 11.74 -20.65
CA GLU A 196 -28.00 11.99 -21.49
C GLU A 196 -28.38 13.48 -21.59
N GLU A 197 -27.77 14.38 -20.79
CA GLU A 197 -28.06 15.82 -20.81
C GLU A 197 -26.78 16.66 -20.55
N ASN A 198 -26.71 17.85 -21.17
CA ASN A 198 -25.61 18.83 -21.24
C ASN A 198 -25.06 19.39 -19.90
N THR A 199 -25.12 18.66 -18.79
CA THR A 199 -24.73 19.16 -17.46
C THR A 199 -23.85 18.14 -16.76
N ILE A 200 -22.54 18.29 -16.93
CA ILE A 200 -21.49 17.47 -16.30
C ILE A 200 -20.93 18.21 -15.09
N CYS A 201 -20.52 17.49 -14.05
CA CYS A 201 -19.84 17.99 -12.86
C CYS A 201 -20.67 18.94 -11.97
N VAL A 202 -22.00 18.96 -12.11
CA VAL A 202 -22.87 19.98 -11.49
C VAL A 202 -22.67 20.07 -9.98
N ARG A 203 -22.59 18.94 -9.28
CA ARG A 203 -22.42 18.92 -7.82
C ARG A 203 -21.05 19.43 -7.39
N GLY A 204 -20.02 19.07 -8.13
CA GLY A 204 -18.66 19.54 -7.89
C GLY A 204 -18.56 21.06 -8.01
N LEU A 205 -19.10 21.61 -9.10
CA LEU A 205 -19.14 23.05 -9.35
C LEU A 205 -19.95 23.81 -8.30
N GLN A 206 -21.09 23.26 -7.87
CA GLN A 206 -21.90 23.85 -6.79
C GLN A 206 -21.14 23.93 -5.46
N CYS A 207 -20.34 22.90 -5.13
CA CYS A 207 -19.51 22.95 -3.93
C CYS A 207 -18.45 24.07 -4.03
N TRP A 208 -17.81 24.21 -5.19
CA TRP A 208 -16.84 25.29 -5.42
C TRP A 208 -17.47 26.69 -5.41
N GLU A 209 -18.67 26.85 -5.96
CA GLU A 209 -19.44 28.10 -5.88
C GLU A 209 -19.73 28.47 -4.42
N LYS A 210 -20.19 27.52 -3.61
CA LYS A 210 -20.41 27.73 -2.17
C LYS A 210 -19.13 28.01 -1.40
N ALA A 211 -18.01 27.38 -1.76
CA ALA A 211 -16.72 27.72 -1.19
C ALA A 211 -16.33 29.18 -1.49
N PHE A 212 -16.58 29.66 -2.71
CA PHE A 212 -16.35 31.07 -3.07
C PHE A 212 -17.27 32.04 -2.34
N GLU A 213 -18.56 31.72 -2.22
CA GLU A 213 -19.51 32.51 -1.43
C GLU A 213 -19.01 32.63 0.03
N LEU A 214 -18.61 31.51 0.63
CA LEU A 214 -18.04 31.51 1.97
C LEU A 214 -16.72 32.26 2.06
N ARG A 215 -15.84 32.22 1.06
CA ARG A 215 -14.59 33.00 1.03
C ARG A 215 -14.86 34.50 0.97
N ASN A 216 -15.85 34.93 0.18
CA ASN A 216 -16.14 36.33 -0.09
C ASN A 216 -17.15 36.97 0.89
N SER A 217 -17.83 36.18 1.71
CA SER A 217 -18.82 36.69 2.67
C SER A 217 -18.20 37.70 3.64
N THR A 218 -18.85 38.86 3.76
CA THR A 218 -18.53 39.95 4.69
C THR A 218 -19.59 40.11 5.79
N ALA A 219 -20.51 39.15 5.88
CA ALA A 219 -21.56 39.14 6.90
C ALA A 219 -20.95 39.25 8.32
N ASN A 220 -21.60 40.02 9.19
CA ASN A 220 -21.15 40.36 10.55
C ASN A 220 -19.75 41.00 10.65
N GLY A 221 -19.32 41.73 9.62
CA GLY A 221 -18.03 42.43 9.64
C GLY A 221 -16.82 41.52 9.49
N ARG A 222 -17.01 40.26 9.04
CA ARG A 222 -15.91 39.33 8.74
C ARG A 222 -15.11 39.81 7.53
N LEU A 223 -13.81 39.51 7.54
CA LEU A 223 -12.94 39.74 6.39
C LEU A 223 -13.06 38.59 5.37
N PRO A 224 -12.91 38.86 4.06
CA PRO A 224 -12.80 37.81 3.05
C PRO A 224 -11.55 36.93 3.26
N ILE A 225 -11.65 35.63 2.95
CA ILE A 225 -10.55 34.67 3.01
C ILE A 225 -9.99 34.45 1.60
N PRO A 226 -8.80 34.98 1.27
CA PRO A 226 -8.25 34.87 -0.08
C PRO A 226 -7.92 33.42 -0.44
N LYS A 227 -8.07 33.09 -1.72
CA LYS A 227 -7.63 31.81 -2.28
C LYS A 227 -6.20 31.96 -2.77
N ILE A 228 -5.24 31.59 -1.92
CA ILE A 228 -3.81 31.76 -2.19
C ILE A 228 -3.29 30.54 -2.97
N LEU A 229 -2.74 30.78 -4.16
CA LEU A 229 -2.07 29.75 -4.95
C LEU A 229 -0.59 29.66 -4.57
N GLN A 230 -0.07 28.44 -4.54
CA GLN A 230 1.37 28.19 -4.45
C GLN A 230 1.89 27.76 -5.83
N PRO A 231 3.16 28.07 -6.17
CA PRO A 231 3.75 27.58 -7.41
C PRO A 231 3.78 26.05 -7.43
N LEU A 232 3.25 25.45 -8.50
CA LEU A 232 3.37 24.00 -8.71
C LEU A 232 4.84 23.62 -8.86
N SER A 233 5.20 22.50 -8.23
CA SER A 233 6.48 21.83 -8.49
C SER A 233 6.59 21.47 -9.98
N ASP A 234 7.81 21.28 -10.47
CA ASP A 234 8.02 20.88 -11.86
C ASP A 234 7.37 19.53 -12.17
N VAL A 235 7.37 18.61 -11.20
CA VAL A 235 6.68 17.31 -11.30
C VAL A 235 5.18 17.52 -11.42
N ALA A 236 4.57 18.35 -10.57
CA ALA A 236 3.14 18.61 -10.62
C ALA A 236 2.70 19.28 -11.93
N ARG A 237 3.52 20.20 -12.46
CA ARG A 237 3.25 20.86 -13.74
C ARG A 237 3.34 19.88 -14.91
N LYS A 238 4.32 18.98 -14.93
CA LYS A 238 4.43 17.92 -15.96
C LYS A 238 3.31 16.88 -15.84
N ALA A 239 2.79 16.65 -14.64
CA ALA A 239 1.69 15.72 -14.40
C ALA A 239 0.32 16.28 -14.83
N ILE A 240 0.03 17.55 -14.52
CA ILE A 240 -1.32 18.13 -14.72
C ILE A 240 -1.39 19.01 -15.98
N GLY A 241 -0.25 19.55 -16.41
CA GLY A 241 -0.13 20.56 -17.45
C GLY A 241 -0.10 21.99 -16.90
N ASP A 242 -0.02 22.97 -17.80
CA ASP A 242 0.05 24.40 -17.47
C ASP A 242 -1.33 25.01 -17.12
N VAL A 243 -2.20 24.22 -16.49
CA VAL A 243 -3.53 24.65 -16.08
C VAL A 243 -3.43 25.45 -14.78
N ILE A 244 -4.12 26.60 -14.72
CA ILE A 244 -4.16 27.46 -13.53
C ILE A 244 -5.48 27.21 -12.78
N GLU A 245 -5.40 27.03 -11.46
CA GLU A 245 -6.57 26.82 -10.62
C GLU A 245 -7.50 28.04 -10.65
N VAL A 246 -8.80 27.81 -10.74
CA VAL A 246 -9.82 28.86 -10.64
C VAL A 246 -9.72 29.58 -9.30
N THR A 247 -9.55 30.91 -9.34
CA THR A 247 -9.37 31.76 -8.14
C THR A 247 -10.50 32.75 -7.90
N VAL A 248 -11.36 32.97 -8.89
CA VAL A 248 -12.49 33.91 -8.78
C VAL A 248 -13.80 33.30 -9.29
N PRO A 249 -14.97 33.75 -8.78
CA PRO A 249 -16.27 33.20 -9.20
C PRO A 249 -16.58 33.34 -10.69
N LEU A 250 -16.08 34.38 -11.34
CA LEU A 250 -16.32 34.60 -12.78
C LEU A 250 -15.71 33.48 -13.63
N GLN A 251 -14.47 33.09 -13.35
CA GLN A 251 -13.78 31.98 -14.01
C GLN A 251 -14.51 30.65 -13.80
N LEU A 252 -15.11 30.45 -12.63
CA LEU A 252 -15.91 29.24 -12.35
C LEU A 252 -17.16 29.20 -13.25
N LYS A 253 -17.83 30.34 -13.45
CA LYS A 253 -18.99 30.45 -14.35
C LYS A 253 -18.62 30.22 -15.80
N GLU A 254 -17.51 30.82 -16.26
CA GLU A 254 -16.96 30.57 -17.58
C GLU A 254 -16.70 29.07 -17.78
N MET A 255 -15.99 28.42 -16.84
CA MET A 255 -15.73 26.98 -16.90
C MET A 255 -17.01 26.15 -16.94
N GLN A 256 -18.04 26.51 -16.18
CA GLN A 256 -19.35 25.85 -16.20
C GLN A 256 -20.02 25.96 -17.59
N GLU A 257 -19.97 27.13 -18.22
CA GLU A 257 -20.48 27.33 -19.59
C GLU A 257 -19.70 26.48 -20.61
N HIS A 258 -18.37 26.40 -20.49
CA HIS A 258 -17.52 25.60 -21.35
C HIS A 258 -17.80 24.08 -21.26
N LEU A 259 -18.00 23.57 -20.04
CA LEU A 259 -18.38 22.16 -19.79
C LEU A 259 -19.75 21.79 -20.37
N THR A 260 -20.60 22.78 -20.64
CA THR A 260 -21.93 22.59 -21.22
C THR A 260 -21.88 22.44 -22.75
N TYR A 261 -20.86 23.03 -23.42
CA TYR A 261 -20.91 23.28 -24.86
C TYR A 261 -19.79 22.66 -25.72
N ARG A 262 -18.57 22.46 -25.20
CA ARG A 262 -17.45 21.69 -25.83
C ARG A 262 -16.12 22.11 -25.20
N ASP A 263 -15.78 21.51 -24.07
CA ASP A 263 -14.39 21.31 -23.63
C ASP A 263 -14.27 19.99 -22.87
N SER A 264 -13.10 19.36 -22.99
CA SER A 264 -12.83 17.98 -22.54
C SER A 264 -13.03 17.82 -21.03
N PRO A 265 -13.71 16.75 -20.54
CA PRO A 265 -13.68 16.28 -19.15
C PRO A 265 -12.33 16.44 -18.43
N SER A 266 -11.23 16.36 -19.18
CA SER A 266 -9.86 16.61 -18.73
C SER A 266 -9.65 17.95 -18.00
N MET A 267 -10.31 19.05 -18.38
CA MET A 267 -10.13 20.35 -17.73
C MET A 267 -10.72 20.37 -16.32
N ALA A 268 -11.95 19.90 -16.16
CA ALA A 268 -12.58 19.80 -14.84
C ALA A 268 -11.80 18.86 -13.93
N PHE A 269 -11.31 17.74 -14.48
CA PHE A 269 -10.44 16.82 -13.74
C PHE A 269 -9.15 17.51 -13.28
N ALA A 270 -8.46 18.24 -14.17
CA ALA A 270 -7.26 18.99 -13.82
C ALA A 270 -7.52 20.02 -12.70
N GLN A 271 -8.64 20.75 -12.76
CA GLN A 271 -9.03 21.68 -11.70
C GLN A 271 -9.25 20.98 -10.36
N ALA A 272 -9.90 19.80 -10.36
CA ALA A 272 -10.08 19.01 -9.15
C ALA A 272 -8.73 18.60 -8.54
N LEU A 273 -7.76 18.17 -9.36
CA LEU A 273 -6.42 17.83 -8.90
C LEU A 273 -5.67 19.05 -8.33
N LEU A 274 -5.77 20.22 -8.97
CA LEU A 274 -5.13 21.44 -8.48
C LEU A 274 -5.70 21.87 -7.11
N VAL A 275 -7.02 21.80 -6.93
CA VAL A 275 -7.68 22.05 -5.65
C VAL A 275 -7.16 21.11 -4.57
N ILE A 276 -7.07 19.81 -4.88
CA ILE A 276 -6.56 18.80 -3.94
C ILE A 276 -5.09 19.08 -3.60
N LEU A 277 -4.21 19.26 -4.59
CA LEU A 277 -2.79 19.54 -4.33
C LEU A 277 -2.60 20.78 -3.46
N ARG A 278 -3.25 21.90 -3.81
CA ARG A 278 -3.16 23.15 -3.03
C ARG A 278 -3.60 22.94 -1.59
N THR A 279 -4.75 22.30 -1.37
CA THR A 279 -5.29 22.13 -0.01
C THR A 279 -4.41 21.22 0.84
N PHE A 280 -3.79 20.20 0.24
CA PHE A 280 -2.87 19.30 0.93
C PHE A 280 -1.48 19.92 1.18
N ASP A 281 -0.99 20.78 0.29
CA ASP A 281 0.28 21.53 0.42
C ASP A 281 0.22 22.65 1.45
N GLN A 282 -0.97 23.20 1.71
CA GLN A 282 -1.19 24.23 2.74
C GLN A 282 -1.17 23.67 4.18
N ARG A 283 -1.00 22.35 4.36
CA ARG A 283 -0.92 21.72 5.68
C ARG A 283 0.43 21.97 6.32
N ASP A 284 0.46 22.07 7.65
CA ASP A 284 1.70 22.14 8.40
C ASP A 284 2.57 20.89 8.13
N ILE A 285 3.90 21.08 8.10
CA ILE A 285 4.89 20.03 7.84
C ILE A 285 4.69 18.82 8.76
N GLU A 286 4.33 19.07 10.03
CA GLU A 286 4.06 18.04 11.05
C GLU A 286 2.85 17.14 10.70
N HIS A 287 1.92 17.61 9.87
CA HIS A 287 0.71 16.90 9.44
C HIS A 287 0.76 16.42 7.98
N SER A 288 1.95 16.43 7.37
CA SER A 288 2.16 16.06 5.94
C SER A 288 2.16 14.55 5.66
N GLN A 289 1.50 13.76 6.51
CA GLN A 289 1.36 12.31 6.31
C GLN A 289 0.64 11.99 4.99
N PRO A 290 0.98 10.84 4.37
CA PRO A 290 0.24 10.30 3.24
C PRO A 290 -1.25 10.19 3.57
N ASN A 291 -2.09 10.52 2.61
CA ASN A 291 -3.54 10.49 2.76
C ASN A 291 -4.15 9.69 1.61
N TYR A 292 -4.95 8.69 1.95
CA TYR A 292 -5.50 7.78 0.96
C TYR A 292 -6.36 8.46 -0.09
N PHE A 293 -7.26 9.38 0.30
CA PHE A 293 -8.09 10.12 -0.66
C PHE A 293 -7.22 10.90 -1.65
N HIS A 294 -6.23 11.64 -1.16
CA HIS A 294 -5.29 12.37 -2.02
C HIS A 294 -4.55 11.44 -2.99
N LEU A 295 -3.90 10.41 -2.49
CA LEU A 295 -3.09 9.51 -3.33
C LEU A 295 -3.97 8.72 -4.32
N LYS A 296 -5.16 8.29 -3.91
CA LYS A 296 -6.12 7.58 -4.75
C LYS A 296 -6.59 8.47 -5.92
N THR A 297 -6.87 9.75 -5.69
CA THR A 297 -7.26 10.67 -6.77
C THR A 297 -6.19 10.82 -7.84
N LEU A 298 -4.92 10.91 -7.44
CA LEU A 298 -3.79 10.94 -8.37
C LEU A 298 -3.64 9.61 -9.12
N LEU A 299 -3.82 8.49 -8.42
CA LEU A 299 -3.72 7.17 -9.05
C LEU A 299 -4.79 6.96 -10.12
N GLU A 300 -6.05 7.30 -9.80
CA GLU A 300 -7.14 7.21 -10.77
C GLU A 300 -6.93 8.16 -11.95
N TYR A 301 -6.41 9.36 -11.73
CA TYR A 301 -5.99 10.22 -12.83
C TYR A 301 -4.98 9.52 -13.74
N GLY A 302 -3.94 8.92 -13.16
CA GLY A 302 -2.91 8.19 -13.88
C GLY A 302 -3.48 7.06 -14.75
N LYS A 303 -4.44 6.29 -14.24
CA LYS A 303 -5.10 5.20 -14.97
C LYS A 303 -5.88 5.66 -16.21
N HIS A 304 -6.32 6.93 -16.24
CA HIS A 304 -7.04 7.52 -17.36
C HIS A 304 -6.15 8.30 -18.35
N ILE A 305 -4.85 8.40 -18.11
CA ILE A 305 -3.91 9.01 -19.05
C ILE A 305 -3.74 8.06 -20.25
N PRO A 306 -3.80 8.56 -21.50
CA PRO A 306 -3.52 7.77 -22.69
C PRO A 306 -2.16 7.07 -22.64
N ASP A 307 -2.08 5.84 -23.15
CA ASP A 307 -0.88 5.01 -23.06
C ASP A 307 0.38 5.65 -23.68
N ASP A 308 0.21 6.59 -24.61
CA ASP A 308 1.27 7.30 -25.33
C ASP A 308 1.81 8.55 -24.61
N ASP A 309 1.14 9.04 -23.56
CA ASP A 309 1.61 10.18 -22.76
C ASP A 309 2.44 9.71 -21.54
N HIS A 310 3.59 9.10 -21.83
CA HIS A 310 4.46 8.49 -20.81
C HIS A 310 4.96 9.51 -19.79
N ILE A 311 5.36 10.71 -20.25
CA ILE A 311 5.90 11.76 -19.39
C ILE A 311 4.87 12.16 -18.34
N ARG A 312 3.60 12.36 -18.73
CA ARG A 312 2.56 12.72 -17.78
C ARG A 312 2.33 11.61 -16.76
N LEU A 313 2.22 10.37 -17.22
CA LEU A 313 1.99 9.22 -16.33
C LEU A 313 3.15 8.99 -15.36
N ILE A 314 4.40 9.15 -15.81
CA ILE A 314 5.60 9.13 -14.95
C ILE A 314 5.48 10.18 -13.84
N ASN A 315 5.16 11.43 -14.20
CA ASN A 315 5.10 12.52 -13.22
C ASN A 315 3.93 12.35 -12.24
N VAL A 316 2.78 11.81 -12.67
CA VAL A 316 1.70 11.44 -11.75
C VAL A 316 2.15 10.38 -10.76
N CYS A 317 2.83 9.33 -11.24
CA CYS A 317 3.37 8.30 -10.36
C CYS A 317 4.42 8.87 -9.38
N LEU A 318 5.26 9.81 -9.82
CA LEU A 318 6.23 10.49 -8.95
C LEU A 318 5.56 11.31 -7.86
N LEU A 319 4.50 12.08 -8.16
CA LEU A 319 3.72 12.80 -7.13
C LEU A 319 3.20 11.85 -6.03
N ILE A 320 2.80 10.63 -6.40
CA ILE A 320 2.36 9.61 -5.45
C ILE A 320 3.57 9.07 -4.67
N LEU A 321 4.60 8.58 -5.37
CA LEU A 321 5.74 7.87 -4.77
C LEU A 321 6.64 8.77 -3.90
N GLU A 322 6.69 10.08 -4.12
CA GLU A 322 7.41 11.02 -3.25
C GLU A 322 6.90 11.00 -1.80
N HIS A 323 5.63 10.65 -1.60
CA HIS A 323 5.03 10.50 -0.27
C HIS A 323 5.50 9.26 0.49
N LEU A 324 6.15 8.28 -0.18
CA LEU A 324 6.68 7.08 0.48
C LEU A 324 7.66 7.41 1.60
N SER A 325 8.48 8.45 1.43
CA SER A 325 9.46 8.89 2.43
C SER A 325 8.83 9.33 3.75
N LYS A 326 7.55 9.71 3.73
CA LYS A 326 6.77 10.19 4.88
C LYS A 326 5.84 9.12 5.45
N TYR A 327 5.74 7.95 4.82
CA TYR A 327 4.86 6.87 5.23
C TYR A 327 5.40 6.15 6.47
N ASN A 328 4.54 5.96 7.46
CA ASN A 328 4.82 5.17 8.66
C ASN A 328 3.87 3.96 8.74
N VAL A 329 4.31 2.92 9.44
CA VAL A 329 3.51 1.69 9.66
C VAL A 329 2.19 1.98 10.40
N SER A 330 2.11 3.08 11.16
CA SER A 330 0.89 3.51 11.85
C SER A 330 -0.07 4.34 10.99
N ASP A 331 0.28 4.63 9.75
CA ASP A 331 -0.59 5.34 8.82
C ASP A 331 -1.63 4.39 8.23
N PHE A 332 -2.58 4.93 7.46
CA PHE A 332 -3.67 4.11 6.93
C PHE A 332 -3.13 3.05 5.96
N PRO A 333 -3.35 1.74 6.20
CA PRO A 333 -2.71 0.67 5.43
C PRO A 333 -3.04 0.69 3.94
N LYS A 334 -4.22 1.22 3.56
CA LYS A 334 -4.61 1.36 2.15
C LYS A 334 -3.68 2.29 1.36
N CYS A 335 -2.98 3.23 2.01
CA CYS A 335 -1.95 4.04 1.33
C CYS A 335 -0.81 3.18 0.76
N LEU A 336 -0.42 2.11 1.46
CA LEU A 336 0.63 1.20 0.96
C LEU A 336 0.20 0.50 -0.33
N GLN A 337 -1.08 0.12 -0.43
CA GLN A 337 -1.65 -0.44 -1.65
C GLN A 337 -1.57 0.56 -2.83
N ILE A 338 -1.85 1.84 -2.57
CA ILE A 338 -1.73 2.90 -3.60
C ILE A 338 -0.28 3.05 -4.07
N PHE A 339 0.71 2.98 -3.16
CA PHE A 339 2.12 3.00 -3.55
C PHE A 339 2.53 1.79 -4.38
N VAL A 340 2.02 0.60 -4.06
CA VAL A 340 2.23 -0.61 -4.87
C VAL A 340 1.67 -0.38 -6.28
N GLU A 341 0.41 0.02 -6.42
CA GLU A 341 -0.23 0.25 -7.72
C GLU A 341 0.49 1.33 -8.54
N ALA A 342 0.85 2.47 -7.93
CA ALA A 342 1.59 3.53 -8.59
C ALA A 342 2.98 3.07 -9.06
N PHE A 343 3.68 2.26 -8.26
CA PHE A 343 4.97 1.70 -8.65
C PHE A 343 4.84 0.71 -9.82
N LEU A 344 3.81 -0.14 -9.81
CA LEU A 344 3.56 -1.07 -10.91
C LEU A 344 3.26 -0.30 -12.21
N LEU A 345 2.41 0.74 -12.16
CA LEU A 345 2.15 1.62 -13.31
C LEU A 345 3.42 2.31 -13.80
N PHE A 346 4.19 2.92 -12.90
CA PHE A 346 5.47 3.55 -13.23
C PHE A 346 6.41 2.57 -13.94
N SER A 347 6.58 1.38 -13.39
CA SER A 347 7.47 0.35 -13.94
C SER A 347 7.01 -0.13 -15.32
N ASP A 348 5.70 -0.17 -15.56
CA ASP A 348 5.16 -0.56 -16.86
C ASP A 348 5.49 0.47 -17.93
N VAL A 349 5.40 1.76 -17.61
CA VAL A 349 5.82 2.85 -18.50
C VAL A 349 7.31 2.74 -18.84
N VAL A 350 8.17 2.45 -17.87
CA VAL A 350 9.61 2.24 -18.12
C VAL A 350 9.86 1.10 -19.10
N VAL A 351 9.17 -0.02 -18.94
CA VAL A 351 9.27 -1.16 -19.87
C VAL A 351 8.75 -0.80 -21.27
N ARG A 352 7.72 0.03 -21.38
CA ARG A 352 7.25 0.54 -22.69
C ARG A 352 8.27 1.46 -23.34
N LEU A 353 8.89 2.35 -22.57
CA LEU A 353 9.96 3.26 -23.04
C LEU A 353 11.20 2.51 -23.54
N GLU A 354 11.50 1.33 -22.98
CA GLU A 354 12.60 0.47 -23.47
C GLU A 354 12.39 0.05 -24.94
N LYS A 355 11.13 -0.13 -25.37
CA LYS A 355 10.75 -0.50 -26.74
C LYS A 355 10.75 0.68 -27.72
N VAL A 356 10.73 1.91 -27.22
CA VAL A 356 10.80 3.14 -28.05
C VAL A 356 12.19 3.26 -28.68
N PRO A 357 12.35 3.77 -29.93
CA PRO A 357 13.67 3.88 -30.55
C PRO A 357 14.70 4.64 -29.70
N VAL A 358 15.95 4.16 -29.66
CA VAL A 358 17.06 4.72 -28.86
C VAL A 358 17.29 6.22 -29.13
N ASN A 359 16.96 6.69 -30.33
CA ASN A 359 17.12 8.08 -30.74
C ASN A 359 15.99 9.01 -30.24
N SER A 360 14.95 8.48 -29.59
CA SER A 360 13.89 9.28 -28.98
C SER A 360 14.46 10.15 -27.85
N ALA A 361 14.12 11.45 -27.85
CA ALA A 361 14.48 12.37 -26.78
C ALA A 361 13.86 11.93 -25.44
N GLU A 362 12.59 11.57 -25.48
CA GLU A 362 11.83 11.06 -24.33
C GLU A 362 12.51 9.85 -23.68
N ARG A 363 12.91 8.86 -24.49
CA ARG A 363 13.64 7.69 -23.99
C ARG A 363 14.95 8.08 -23.30
N ARG A 364 15.71 9.02 -23.87
CA ARG A 364 17.00 9.46 -23.31
C ARG A 364 16.85 10.27 -22.03
N GLU A 365 15.79 11.06 -21.92
CA GLU A 365 15.52 11.92 -20.77
C GLU A 365 14.94 11.12 -19.60
N GLU A 366 14.06 10.16 -19.87
CA GLU A 366 13.38 9.39 -18.83
C GLU A 366 14.18 8.17 -18.36
N LEU A 367 14.86 7.44 -19.26
CA LEU A 367 15.67 6.25 -18.90
C LEU A 367 17.10 6.60 -18.49
N THR A 368 17.28 7.67 -17.73
CA THR A 368 18.58 8.00 -17.12
C THR A 368 18.86 7.11 -15.92
N PHE A 369 20.15 6.87 -15.63
CA PHE A 369 20.55 6.11 -14.43
C PHE A 369 19.95 6.69 -13.14
N THR A 370 19.90 8.02 -13.02
CA THR A 370 19.31 8.70 -11.85
C THR A 370 17.84 8.35 -11.67
N ASN A 371 17.04 8.38 -12.74
CA ASN A 371 15.61 8.08 -12.69
C ASN A 371 15.37 6.59 -12.41
N LEU A 372 16.11 5.70 -13.06
CA LEU A 372 16.02 4.24 -12.82
C LEU A 372 16.45 3.89 -11.40
N LEU A 373 17.51 4.50 -10.88
CA LEU A 373 17.95 4.32 -9.50
C LEU A 373 16.89 4.82 -8.49
N ALA A 374 16.24 5.95 -8.77
CA ALA A 374 15.12 6.44 -7.96
C ALA A 374 13.95 5.44 -7.96
N ALA A 375 13.60 4.89 -9.12
CA ALA A 375 12.58 3.86 -9.25
C ALA A 375 12.92 2.58 -8.45
N ILE A 376 14.16 2.10 -8.56
CA ILE A 376 14.65 0.94 -7.78
C ILE A 376 14.58 1.22 -6.28
N LYS A 377 14.89 2.45 -5.84
CA LYS A 377 14.73 2.86 -4.43
C LYS A 377 13.27 2.82 -3.99
N PHE A 378 12.32 3.30 -4.79
CA PHE A 378 10.90 3.20 -4.47
C PHE A 378 10.46 1.74 -4.29
N GLY A 379 10.81 0.86 -5.24
CA GLY A 379 10.54 -0.57 -5.14
C GLY A 379 11.12 -1.18 -3.85
N SER A 380 12.38 -0.88 -3.54
CA SER A 380 13.05 -1.37 -2.33
C SER A 380 12.36 -0.91 -1.03
N ILE A 381 11.90 0.36 -0.97
CA ILE A 381 11.17 0.91 0.18
C ILE A 381 9.79 0.25 0.32
N ILE A 382 9.07 0.05 -0.79
CA ILE A 382 7.75 -0.59 -0.79
C ILE A 382 7.86 -2.03 -0.28
N VAL A 383 8.78 -2.82 -0.84
CA VAL A 383 8.99 -4.21 -0.40
C VAL A 383 9.39 -4.26 1.07
N THR A 384 10.25 -3.35 1.52
CA THR A 384 10.62 -3.25 2.94
C THR A 384 9.38 -3.07 3.83
N ASN A 385 8.47 -2.16 3.47
CA ASN A 385 7.24 -1.93 4.23
C ASN A 385 6.29 -3.15 4.21
N LEU A 386 6.16 -3.83 3.07
CA LEU A 386 5.34 -5.05 2.95
C LEU A 386 5.92 -6.21 3.76
N ILE A 387 7.24 -6.40 3.71
CA ILE A 387 7.96 -7.42 4.48
C ILE A 387 7.77 -7.19 5.97
N PHE A 388 7.57 -5.98 6.49
CA PHE A 388 7.37 -5.78 7.94
C PHE A 388 5.92 -5.93 8.43
N HIS A 389 4.96 -6.22 7.56
CA HIS A 389 3.56 -6.43 7.96
C HIS A 389 3.42 -7.58 8.99
N PRO A 390 2.70 -7.46 10.12
CA PRO A 390 2.63 -8.53 11.12
C PRO A 390 1.97 -9.82 10.56
N PRO A 391 2.39 -11.02 11.02
CA PRO A 391 1.72 -12.28 10.66
C PRO A 391 0.33 -12.41 11.33
N PRO A 392 -0.63 -13.15 10.74
CA PRO A 392 -0.50 -13.92 9.50
C PRO A 392 -0.43 -13.00 8.26
N ILE A 393 0.46 -13.33 7.32
CA ILE A 393 0.59 -12.60 6.06
C ILE A 393 -0.59 -13.00 5.16
N SER A 394 -1.32 -12.02 4.64
CA SER A 394 -2.40 -12.30 3.67
C SER A 394 -1.83 -12.66 2.30
N VAL A 395 -2.58 -13.45 1.53
CA VAL A 395 -2.21 -13.79 0.13
C VAL A 395 -1.95 -12.53 -0.69
N GLN A 396 -2.77 -11.49 -0.51
CA GLN A 396 -2.60 -10.20 -1.20
C GLN A 396 -1.24 -9.54 -0.91
N ILE A 397 -0.78 -9.57 0.35
CA ILE A 397 0.53 -8.99 0.70
C ILE A 397 1.66 -9.78 0.05
N GLN A 398 1.54 -11.11 -0.02
CA GLN A 398 2.53 -11.96 -0.68
C GLN A 398 2.58 -11.71 -2.19
N GLU A 399 1.43 -11.60 -2.85
CA GLU A 399 1.32 -11.25 -4.28
C GLU A 399 1.87 -9.85 -4.58
N ASN A 400 1.57 -8.87 -3.72
CA ASN A 400 2.11 -7.52 -3.81
C ASN A 400 3.64 -7.52 -3.67
N CYS A 401 4.19 -8.24 -2.68
CA CYS A 401 5.63 -8.40 -2.52
C CYS A 401 6.27 -8.96 -3.79
N TYR A 402 5.75 -10.08 -4.31
CA TYR A 402 6.28 -10.70 -5.52
C TYR A 402 6.25 -9.74 -6.71
N SER A 403 5.11 -9.06 -6.92
CA SER A 403 4.93 -8.12 -8.03
C SER A 403 5.92 -6.96 -7.97
N VAL A 404 6.14 -6.38 -6.79
CA VAL A 404 7.08 -5.27 -6.60
C VAL A 404 8.53 -5.73 -6.75
N VAL A 405 8.91 -6.88 -6.19
CA VAL A 405 10.25 -7.48 -6.39
C VAL A 405 10.49 -7.76 -7.88
N ASN A 406 9.48 -8.32 -8.57
CA ASN A 406 9.54 -8.59 -10.00
C ASN A 406 9.76 -7.34 -10.85
N ARG A 407 8.96 -6.29 -10.63
CA ARG A 407 9.13 -5.03 -11.35
C ARG A 407 10.43 -4.32 -10.98
N THR A 408 10.89 -4.42 -9.73
CA THR A 408 12.18 -3.85 -9.33
C THR A 408 13.35 -4.56 -10.01
N TYR A 409 13.32 -5.90 -10.11
CA TYR A 409 14.33 -6.66 -10.85
C TYR A 409 14.33 -6.30 -12.34
N ALA A 410 13.16 -6.13 -12.96
CA ALA A 410 13.07 -5.66 -14.34
C ALA A 410 13.73 -4.29 -14.52
N LEU A 411 13.52 -3.34 -13.60
CA LEU A 411 14.20 -2.03 -13.63
C LEU A 411 15.72 -2.15 -13.53
N ILE A 412 16.22 -3.08 -12.70
CA ILE A 412 17.66 -3.37 -12.60
C ILE A 412 18.17 -3.89 -13.95
N ILE A 413 17.48 -4.85 -14.59
CA ILE A 413 17.84 -5.30 -15.94
C ILE A 413 17.86 -4.12 -16.93
N THR A 414 16.84 -3.25 -16.91
CA THR A 414 16.77 -2.09 -17.79
C THR A 414 17.96 -1.14 -17.62
N VAL A 415 18.50 -0.98 -16.39
CA VAL A 415 19.75 -0.22 -16.18
C VAL A 415 20.88 -0.80 -17.03
N PHE A 416 21.15 -2.11 -16.92
CA PHE A 416 22.23 -2.76 -17.65
C PHE A 416 22.00 -2.77 -19.17
N LYS A 417 20.74 -2.92 -19.62
CA LYS A 417 20.36 -2.91 -21.04
C LYS A 417 20.49 -1.54 -21.70
N VAL A 418 20.05 -0.47 -21.03
CA VAL A 418 20.10 0.89 -21.60
C VAL A 418 21.53 1.39 -21.65
N ARG A 419 22.27 1.21 -20.55
CA ARG A 419 23.67 1.59 -20.44
C ARG A 419 24.29 0.87 -19.24
N HIS A 420 25.29 0.02 -19.50
CA HIS A 420 26.09 -0.57 -18.43
C HIS A 420 26.58 0.53 -17.46
N PRO A 421 26.28 0.40 -16.16
CA PRO A 421 26.60 1.44 -15.19
C PRO A 421 28.11 1.61 -15.05
N ASP A 422 28.57 2.86 -14.91
CA ASP A 422 29.97 3.10 -14.56
C ASP A 422 30.27 2.71 -13.11
N ARG A 423 31.55 2.71 -12.72
CA ARG A 423 31.97 2.29 -11.37
C ARG A 423 31.23 3.04 -10.23
N GLY A 424 30.99 4.34 -10.39
CA GLY A 424 30.32 5.15 -9.38
C GLY A 424 28.81 4.94 -9.38
N GLU A 425 28.22 4.69 -10.55
CA GLU A 425 26.82 4.29 -10.69
C GLU A 425 26.58 2.91 -10.05
N SER A 426 27.44 1.92 -10.31
CA SER A 426 27.38 0.60 -9.69
C SER A 426 27.49 0.68 -8.17
N GLU A 427 28.38 1.52 -7.61
CA GLU A 427 28.49 1.71 -6.16
C GLU A 427 27.20 2.28 -5.54
N LYS A 428 26.53 3.22 -6.23
CA LYS A 428 25.24 3.76 -5.78
C LYS A 428 24.13 2.72 -5.83
N LEU A 429 24.08 1.90 -6.89
CA LEU A 429 23.11 0.80 -7.00
C LEU A 429 23.33 -0.23 -5.88
N ASN A 430 24.58 -0.62 -5.66
CA ASN A 430 25.03 -1.51 -4.60
C ASN A 430 24.62 -1.00 -3.21
N GLN A 431 24.77 0.30 -2.94
CA GLN A 431 24.35 0.90 -1.68
C GLN A 431 22.85 0.74 -1.42
N VAL A 432 22.02 0.92 -2.46
CA VAL A 432 20.55 0.76 -2.36
C VAL A 432 20.19 -0.70 -2.08
N LEU A 433 20.74 -1.62 -2.86
CA LEU A 433 20.43 -3.05 -2.76
C LEU A 433 20.97 -3.68 -1.47
N GLY A 434 22.17 -3.30 -1.03
CA GLY A 434 22.78 -3.83 0.19
C GLY A 434 21.96 -3.50 1.46
N GLY A 435 21.26 -2.37 1.48
CA GLY A 435 20.30 -2.05 2.55
C GLY A 435 19.13 -3.03 2.58
N TYR A 436 18.59 -3.36 1.42
CA TYR A 436 17.49 -4.31 1.25
C TYR A 436 17.89 -5.75 1.61
N PHE A 437 19.01 -6.26 1.10
CA PHE A 437 19.44 -7.64 1.38
C PHE A 437 19.67 -7.91 2.88
N ARG A 438 20.04 -6.88 3.66
CA ARG A 438 20.13 -6.99 5.13
C ARG A 438 18.77 -7.16 5.80
N ILE A 439 17.72 -6.57 5.25
CA ILE A 439 16.35 -6.65 5.75
C ILE A 439 15.74 -8.01 5.39
N GLU A 440 15.93 -8.44 4.14
CA GLU A 440 15.42 -9.70 3.60
C GLU A 440 15.90 -10.92 4.42
N LYS A 441 17.15 -10.91 4.90
CA LYS A 441 17.68 -11.93 5.82
C LYS A 441 16.89 -12.11 7.11
N ARG A 442 16.16 -11.09 7.56
CA ARG A 442 15.45 -11.11 8.86
C ARG A 442 14.07 -11.74 8.78
N ARG A 443 13.55 -12.01 7.58
CA ARG A 443 12.18 -12.53 7.43
C ARG A 443 12.06 -13.54 6.30
N LYS A 444 11.54 -14.72 6.63
CA LYS A 444 11.34 -15.84 5.70
C LYS A 444 9.94 -15.83 5.09
N GLY A 445 9.77 -16.57 3.98
CA GLY A 445 8.47 -16.84 3.37
C GLY A 445 8.05 -15.87 2.26
N PHE A 446 8.97 -15.05 1.76
CA PHE A 446 8.77 -14.22 0.56
C PHE A 446 9.81 -14.60 -0.50
N THR A 447 9.45 -14.48 -1.78
CA THR A 447 10.39 -14.65 -2.89
C THR A 447 11.46 -13.57 -2.83
N SER A 448 12.73 -13.97 -2.74
CA SER A 448 13.84 -13.01 -2.70
C SER A 448 14.22 -12.50 -4.09
N PHE A 449 14.94 -11.38 -4.16
CA PHE A 449 15.54 -10.94 -5.43
C PHE A 449 16.44 -12.00 -6.05
N LEU A 450 17.17 -12.77 -5.23
CA LEU A 450 18.03 -13.84 -5.72
C LEU A 450 17.21 -15.01 -6.27
N HIS A 451 16.10 -15.41 -5.62
CA HIS A 451 15.18 -16.41 -6.16
C HIS A 451 14.63 -15.97 -7.50
N LEU A 452 14.08 -14.75 -7.56
CA LEU A 452 13.49 -14.23 -8.77
C LEU A 452 14.53 -14.10 -9.90
N ALA A 453 15.74 -13.61 -9.60
CA ALA A 453 16.79 -13.48 -10.61
C ALA A 453 17.18 -14.85 -11.19
N VAL A 454 17.30 -15.88 -10.34
CA VAL A 454 17.58 -17.25 -10.77
C VAL A 454 16.40 -17.85 -11.55
N GLU A 455 15.17 -17.67 -11.07
CA GLU A 455 13.94 -18.10 -11.76
C GLU A 455 13.90 -17.51 -13.19
N ARG A 456 14.06 -16.19 -13.31
CA ARG A 456 14.03 -15.51 -14.61
C ARG A 456 15.20 -15.90 -15.51
N PHE A 457 16.40 -16.07 -14.95
CA PHE A 457 17.56 -16.57 -15.68
C PHE A 457 17.28 -17.94 -16.32
N LEU A 458 16.63 -18.85 -15.60
CA LEU A 458 16.28 -20.17 -16.10
C LEU A 458 15.22 -20.15 -17.21
N GLU A 459 14.39 -19.10 -17.25
CA GLU A 459 13.39 -18.87 -18.29
C GLU A 459 13.94 -18.14 -19.54
N MET A 460 15.19 -17.66 -19.54
CA MET A 460 15.75 -16.87 -20.64
C MET A 460 16.24 -17.73 -21.82
N HIS A 461 15.93 -17.28 -23.04
CA HIS A 461 16.24 -18.01 -24.28
C HIS A 461 17.26 -17.28 -25.18
N PHE A 462 17.49 -15.97 -24.96
CA PHE A 462 18.38 -15.13 -25.77
C PHE A 462 19.73 -14.91 -25.09
N ASP A 463 20.84 -15.12 -25.81
CA ASP A 463 22.19 -15.17 -25.23
C ASP A 463 22.66 -13.83 -24.61
N ASP A 464 22.31 -12.68 -25.19
CA ASP A 464 22.74 -11.37 -24.67
C ASP A 464 22.08 -11.05 -23.31
N ASP A 465 20.79 -11.36 -23.16
CA ASP A 465 20.05 -11.15 -21.90
C ASP A 465 20.52 -12.10 -20.79
N VAL A 466 20.95 -13.31 -21.17
CA VAL A 466 21.48 -14.31 -20.24
C VAL A 466 22.74 -13.79 -19.55
N MET A 467 23.67 -13.16 -20.27
CA MET A 467 24.91 -12.64 -19.67
C MET A 467 24.66 -11.47 -18.71
N ILE A 468 23.72 -10.58 -19.04
CA ILE A 468 23.28 -9.52 -18.13
C ILE A 468 22.70 -10.13 -16.84
N ALA A 469 21.89 -11.18 -16.95
CA ALA A 469 21.34 -11.85 -15.78
C ALA A 469 22.43 -12.50 -14.90
N VAL A 470 23.46 -13.11 -15.49
CA VAL A 470 24.62 -13.64 -14.74
C VAL A 470 25.33 -12.52 -13.98
N GLU A 471 25.59 -11.37 -14.63
CA GLU A 471 26.24 -10.22 -14.00
C GLU A 471 25.41 -9.68 -12.82
N ILE A 472 24.09 -9.57 -12.98
CA ILE A 472 23.19 -9.10 -11.91
C ILE A 472 23.14 -10.11 -10.75
N ILE A 473 23.09 -11.41 -11.01
CA ILE A 473 23.09 -12.45 -9.96
C ILE A 473 24.39 -12.39 -9.16
N GLN A 474 25.54 -12.29 -9.84
CA GLN A 474 26.84 -12.14 -9.18
C GLN A 474 26.87 -10.87 -8.34
N MET A 475 26.41 -9.74 -8.90
CA MET A 475 26.30 -8.48 -8.17
C MET A 475 25.42 -8.62 -6.92
N PHE A 476 24.28 -9.32 -6.97
CA PHE A 476 23.44 -9.54 -5.80
C PHE A 476 24.17 -10.30 -4.69
N ILE A 477 24.88 -11.37 -5.06
CA ILE A 477 25.67 -12.19 -4.12
C ILE A 477 26.81 -11.36 -3.49
N ASP A 478 27.56 -10.62 -4.32
CA ASP A 478 28.65 -9.75 -3.87
C ASP A 478 28.17 -8.65 -2.91
N ASN A 479 26.93 -8.19 -3.09
CA ASN A 479 26.26 -7.22 -2.21
C ASN A 479 25.60 -7.84 -0.96
N GLY A 480 25.74 -9.15 -0.77
CA GLY A 480 25.32 -9.85 0.43
C GLY A 480 23.89 -10.39 0.41
N ALA A 481 23.29 -10.61 -0.76
CA ALA A 481 22.10 -11.45 -0.88
C ALA A 481 22.40 -12.85 -0.28
N ASP A 482 21.47 -13.42 0.49
CA ASP A 482 21.68 -14.72 1.13
C ASP A 482 21.31 -15.87 0.18
N PRO A 483 22.25 -16.73 -0.25
CA PRO A 483 21.94 -17.86 -1.11
C PRO A 483 21.21 -19.01 -0.39
N ARG A 484 21.06 -18.93 0.94
CA ARG A 484 20.37 -19.92 1.78
C ARG A 484 18.94 -19.52 2.09
N ILE A 485 18.50 -18.34 1.65
CA ILE A 485 17.11 -17.91 1.84
C ILE A 485 16.18 -18.92 1.14
N ILE A 486 14.99 -19.09 1.71
CA ILE A 486 13.96 -19.99 1.16
C ILE A 486 12.75 -19.18 0.68
N ASP A 487 12.19 -19.59 -0.44
CA ASP A 487 10.93 -19.06 -0.97
C ASP A 487 9.71 -19.61 -0.21
N CYS A 488 8.50 -19.38 -0.76
CA CYS A 488 7.26 -19.86 -0.18
C CYS A 488 7.08 -21.39 -0.23
N ASP A 489 7.79 -22.09 -1.12
CA ASP A 489 7.80 -23.55 -1.23
C ASP A 489 8.90 -24.18 -0.35
N GLY A 490 9.67 -23.35 0.36
CA GLY A 490 10.80 -23.76 1.17
C GLY A 490 12.04 -24.11 0.34
N LYS A 491 12.06 -23.77 -0.96
CA LYS A 491 13.19 -24.01 -1.85
C LYS A 491 14.20 -22.88 -1.73
N THR A 492 15.49 -23.18 -1.93
CA THR A 492 16.54 -22.18 -2.09
C THR A 492 16.81 -21.91 -3.57
N PRO A 493 17.58 -20.86 -3.93
CA PRO A 493 18.00 -20.66 -5.31
C PRO A 493 18.74 -21.87 -5.91
N LEU A 494 19.50 -22.62 -5.10
CA LEU A 494 20.14 -23.87 -5.55
C LEU A 494 19.15 -24.99 -5.87
N HIS A 495 18.01 -25.05 -5.17
CA HIS A 495 16.96 -26.03 -5.50
C HIS A 495 16.39 -25.75 -6.89
N LEU A 496 16.09 -24.47 -7.21
CA LEU A 496 15.61 -24.07 -8.54
C LEU A 496 16.60 -24.44 -9.65
N LEU A 497 17.89 -24.17 -9.42
CA LEU A 497 18.95 -24.53 -10.37
C LEU A 497 19.06 -26.05 -10.56
N ALA A 498 19.04 -26.83 -9.47
CA ALA A 498 19.13 -28.28 -9.53
C ALA A 498 17.92 -28.92 -10.24
N GLU A 499 16.71 -28.38 -10.04
CA GLU A 499 15.49 -28.84 -10.72
C GLU A 499 15.51 -28.56 -12.22
N SER A 500 16.17 -27.49 -12.65
CA SER A 500 16.31 -27.10 -14.06
C SER A 500 17.56 -27.68 -14.74
N CYS A 501 18.37 -28.46 -14.03
CA CYS A 501 19.57 -29.07 -14.56
C CYS A 501 19.25 -30.09 -15.67
N SER A 502 19.92 -29.96 -16.82
CA SER A 502 19.81 -30.83 -17.99
C SER A 502 21.15 -30.95 -18.73
N PRO A 503 21.33 -31.94 -19.63
CA PRO A 503 22.54 -32.07 -20.45
C PRO A 503 22.79 -30.87 -21.38
N ASP A 504 21.75 -30.11 -21.73
CA ASP A 504 21.81 -28.98 -22.66
C ASP A 504 22.10 -27.63 -21.97
N CYS A 505 22.40 -27.63 -20.67
CA CYS A 505 22.74 -26.42 -19.93
C CYS A 505 23.95 -25.70 -20.56
N LYS A 506 23.81 -24.39 -20.80
CA LYS A 506 24.87 -23.52 -21.33
C LYS A 506 25.89 -23.16 -20.24
N GLU A 507 27.05 -22.63 -20.64
CA GLU A 507 28.11 -22.22 -19.71
C GLU A 507 27.63 -21.26 -18.61
N ALA A 508 26.76 -20.32 -18.96
CA ALA A 508 26.15 -19.37 -18.04
C ALA A 508 25.43 -20.06 -16.85
N PHE A 509 24.81 -21.22 -17.07
CA PHE A 509 24.14 -21.98 -16.00
C PHE A 509 25.14 -22.41 -14.92
N TYR A 510 26.30 -22.92 -15.34
CA TYR A 510 27.33 -23.37 -14.42
C TYR A 510 27.99 -22.20 -13.70
N CYS A 511 28.16 -21.05 -14.37
CA CYS A 511 28.61 -19.82 -13.72
C CYS A 511 27.67 -19.40 -12.60
N VAL A 512 26.35 -19.37 -12.85
CA VAL A 512 25.35 -19.01 -11.84
C VAL A 512 25.33 -20.03 -10.70
N PHE A 513 25.37 -21.32 -11.01
CA PHE A 513 25.39 -22.37 -9.98
C PHE A 513 26.63 -22.23 -9.07
N GLN A 514 27.80 -22.05 -9.68
CA GLN A 514 29.06 -21.86 -8.96
C GLN A 514 29.04 -20.58 -8.12
N ALA A 515 28.53 -19.47 -8.65
CA ALA A 515 28.41 -18.21 -7.92
C ALA A 515 27.55 -18.37 -6.65
N VAL A 516 26.42 -19.08 -6.73
CA VAL A 516 25.54 -19.32 -5.58
C VAL A 516 26.23 -20.22 -4.54
N LEU A 517 27.02 -21.20 -4.95
CA LEU A 517 27.84 -22.01 -4.03
C LEU A 517 28.92 -21.18 -3.34
N GLU A 518 29.68 -20.39 -4.10
CA GLU A 518 30.74 -19.52 -3.58
C GLU A 518 30.19 -18.42 -2.66
N GLY A 519 28.96 -17.96 -2.92
CA GLY A 519 28.21 -17.06 -2.04
C GLY A 519 27.78 -17.69 -0.70
N GLY A 520 27.96 -18.99 -0.51
CA GLY A 520 27.62 -19.72 0.72
C GLY A 520 26.34 -20.56 0.63
N GLY A 521 25.86 -20.91 -0.57
CA GLY A 521 24.74 -21.82 -0.76
C GLY A 521 25.10 -23.26 -0.36
N HIS A 522 24.18 -23.95 0.31
CA HIS A 522 24.42 -25.30 0.85
C HIS A 522 23.69 -26.38 0.03
N LEU A 523 24.42 -27.42 -0.38
CA LEU A 523 23.87 -28.53 -1.17
C LEU A 523 23.00 -29.50 -0.35
N ASP A 524 23.13 -29.46 0.97
CA ASP A 524 22.39 -30.32 1.92
C ASP A 524 21.26 -29.58 2.65
N GLN A 525 20.97 -28.33 2.28
CA GLN A 525 19.79 -27.64 2.74
C GLN A 525 18.53 -28.35 2.21
N VAL A 526 17.47 -28.40 3.02
CA VAL A 526 16.23 -29.12 2.69
C VAL A 526 15.06 -28.20 2.36
N THR A 527 14.20 -28.65 1.45
CA THR A 527 12.87 -28.07 1.21
C THR A 527 11.90 -28.34 2.37
N ALA A 528 10.69 -27.77 2.31
CA ALA A 528 9.60 -28.08 3.24
C ALA A 528 9.27 -29.59 3.30
N ASP A 529 9.48 -30.34 2.22
CA ASP A 529 9.27 -31.79 2.15
C ASP A 529 10.47 -32.63 2.63
N GLY A 530 11.59 -31.98 2.98
CA GLY A 530 12.83 -32.63 3.40
C GLY A 530 13.70 -33.13 2.24
N VAL A 531 13.55 -32.58 1.04
CA VAL A 531 14.37 -32.93 -0.14
C VAL A 531 15.58 -32.01 -0.19
N THR A 532 16.80 -32.56 -0.37
CA THR A 532 18.03 -31.76 -0.52
C THR A 532 18.36 -31.47 -1.98
N VAL A 533 19.15 -30.42 -2.23
CA VAL A 533 19.72 -30.12 -3.55
C VAL A 533 20.49 -31.32 -4.11
N LEU A 534 21.33 -31.97 -3.29
CA LEU A 534 22.07 -33.18 -3.69
C LEU A 534 21.14 -34.29 -4.17
N LYS A 535 20.02 -34.52 -3.48
CA LYS A 535 19.07 -35.55 -3.86
C LYS A 535 18.45 -35.26 -5.22
N ILE A 536 18.10 -33.99 -5.49
CA ILE A 536 17.55 -33.57 -6.79
C ILE A 536 18.56 -33.83 -7.91
N LEU A 537 19.83 -33.43 -7.73
CA LEU A 537 20.88 -33.67 -8.73
C LEU A 537 21.11 -35.17 -9.00
N GLN A 538 21.12 -35.99 -7.95
CA GLN A 538 21.25 -37.45 -8.07
C GLN A 538 20.05 -38.09 -8.79
N GLU A 539 18.84 -37.59 -8.55
CA GLU A 539 17.63 -38.06 -9.24
C GLU A 539 17.64 -37.65 -10.71
N LYS A 540 18.03 -36.41 -11.03
CA LYS A 540 18.21 -35.96 -12.42
C LYS A 540 19.19 -36.83 -13.18
N LYS A 541 20.34 -37.15 -12.59
CA LYS A 541 21.33 -38.05 -13.19
C LYS A 541 20.76 -39.44 -13.50
N LYS A 542 19.89 -39.97 -12.63
CA LYS A 542 19.23 -41.27 -12.84
C LYS A 542 18.15 -41.24 -13.93
N GLN A 543 17.54 -40.08 -14.18
CA GLN A 543 16.46 -39.90 -15.15
C GLN A 543 16.96 -39.71 -16.59
N LEU A 544 18.26 -39.52 -16.81
CA LEU A 544 18.87 -39.34 -18.13
C LEU A 544 18.68 -40.56 -19.04
N ILE A 545 18.50 -40.32 -20.33
CA ILE A 545 18.42 -41.38 -21.33
C ILE A 545 19.82 -41.98 -21.55
N LYS A 546 19.87 -43.25 -21.92
CA LYS A 546 21.13 -43.96 -22.18
C LYS A 546 21.95 -43.26 -23.28
N GLY A 547 23.04 -42.60 -22.88
CA GLY A 547 23.94 -41.87 -23.78
C GLY A 547 24.03 -40.37 -23.48
N GLU A 548 23.06 -39.82 -22.72
CA GLU A 548 23.13 -38.47 -22.18
C GLU A 548 23.94 -38.49 -20.88
N VAL A 549 24.86 -37.53 -20.73
CA VAL A 549 25.69 -37.37 -19.55
C VAL A 549 25.65 -35.90 -19.16
N LEU A 550 25.45 -35.63 -17.86
CA LEU A 550 25.57 -34.27 -17.34
C LEU A 550 27.03 -33.82 -17.38
N ASP A 551 27.24 -32.50 -17.45
CA ASP A 551 28.58 -31.92 -17.42
C ASP A 551 29.36 -32.39 -16.17
N PRO A 552 30.67 -32.69 -16.30
CA PRO A 552 31.50 -33.18 -15.20
C PRO A 552 31.46 -32.34 -13.92
N ARG A 553 31.20 -31.03 -14.02
CA ARG A 553 31.07 -30.14 -12.85
C ARG A 553 29.95 -30.58 -11.90
N ILE A 554 28.88 -31.17 -12.42
CA ILE A 554 27.78 -31.69 -11.61
C ILE A 554 28.23 -32.95 -10.86
N ASP A 555 29.12 -33.75 -11.44
CA ASP A 555 29.75 -34.87 -10.74
C ASP A 555 30.65 -34.37 -9.59
N ASP A 556 31.37 -33.27 -9.79
CA ASP A 556 32.15 -32.65 -8.73
C ASP A 556 31.27 -32.16 -7.58
N TRP A 557 30.13 -31.52 -7.86
CA TRP A 557 29.20 -31.05 -6.83
C TRP A 557 28.49 -32.19 -6.10
N THR A 558 28.07 -33.23 -6.81
CA THR A 558 27.39 -34.39 -6.20
C THR A 558 28.33 -35.23 -5.33
N ASN A 559 29.63 -35.18 -5.61
CA ASN A 559 30.68 -35.84 -4.82
C ASN A 559 31.41 -34.88 -3.87
N ALA A 560 31.01 -33.60 -3.81
CA ALA A 560 31.66 -32.60 -2.98
C ALA A 560 31.55 -32.97 -1.50
N ILE A 561 32.66 -32.79 -0.77
CA ILE A 561 32.70 -32.95 0.68
C ILE A 561 31.93 -31.77 1.29
N LEU A 562 30.89 -32.06 2.06
CA LEU A 562 30.12 -31.03 2.75
C LEU A 562 30.98 -30.29 3.77
N LEU A 563 30.61 -29.04 4.07
CA LEU A 563 31.27 -28.24 5.10
C LEU A 563 31.16 -28.94 6.46
N LEU A 564 32.14 -28.74 7.35
CA LEU A 564 32.14 -29.35 8.68
C LEU A 564 30.87 -29.01 9.48
N GLN A 565 30.37 -27.77 9.36
CA GLN A 565 29.11 -27.33 9.95
C GLN A 565 27.90 -28.13 9.44
N CYS A 566 27.89 -28.52 8.15
CA CYS A 566 26.84 -29.34 7.55
C CYS A 566 26.90 -30.77 8.08
N TYR A 567 28.08 -31.38 8.14
CA TYR A 567 28.26 -32.70 8.77
C TYR A 567 27.88 -32.70 10.25
N SER A 568 28.25 -31.64 10.96
CA SER A 568 27.91 -31.45 12.37
C SER A 568 26.39 -31.34 12.53
N ALA A 569 25.72 -30.58 11.68
CA ALA A 569 24.26 -30.52 11.65
C ALA A 569 23.65 -31.89 11.41
N GLN A 570 23.99 -32.59 10.32
CA GLN A 570 23.43 -33.90 9.99
C GLN A 570 23.64 -34.98 11.07
N SER A 571 24.72 -34.85 11.86
CA SER A 571 25.02 -35.76 12.96
C SER A 571 24.14 -35.53 14.19
N ILE A 572 23.43 -34.40 14.28
CA ILE A 572 22.54 -34.06 15.40
C ILE A 572 21.13 -34.60 15.11
N PRO A 573 20.58 -35.51 15.94
CA PRO A 573 19.22 -36.01 15.73
C PRO A 573 18.16 -34.90 15.72
N SER A 574 17.23 -34.92 14.75
CA SER A 574 16.11 -33.96 14.64
C SER A 574 15.26 -33.84 15.91
N LYS A 575 15.19 -34.93 16.70
CA LYS A 575 14.50 -34.98 18.00
C LYS A 575 15.17 -34.13 19.08
N ILE A 576 16.49 -33.94 19.01
CA ILE A 576 17.25 -33.09 19.95
C ILE A 576 16.96 -31.63 19.64
N ILE A 577 16.99 -31.24 18.37
CA ILE A 577 16.76 -29.87 17.89
C ILE A 577 15.39 -29.32 18.35
N MET A 578 14.34 -30.15 18.35
CA MET A 578 13.00 -29.73 18.81
C MET A 578 12.86 -29.55 20.33
N LYS A 579 13.59 -30.33 21.15
CA LYS A 579 13.47 -30.26 22.62
C LYS A 579 14.35 -29.17 23.24
N SER A 580 15.21 -28.57 22.44
CA SER A 580 16.35 -27.80 22.89
C SER A 580 16.24 -26.33 22.43
N THR A 581 15.03 -25.76 22.44
CA THR A 581 14.79 -24.35 22.07
C THR A 581 15.61 -23.38 22.92
N ASP A 582 16.02 -23.79 24.12
CA ASP A 582 16.84 -22.98 25.04
C ASP A 582 18.32 -23.38 25.08
N VAL A 583 18.73 -24.36 24.26
CA VAL A 583 20.08 -24.97 24.33
C VAL A 583 21.01 -24.43 23.26
N PHE A 584 20.48 -24.10 22.08
CA PHE A 584 21.26 -23.53 20.98
C PHE A 584 20.97 -22.04 20.82
N PRO A 585 21.99 -21.22 20.52
CA PRO A 585 21.79 -19.85 20.04
C PRO A 585 20.80 -19.82 18.85
N PRO A 586 19.96 -18.77 18.71
CA PRO A 586 18.93 -18.70 17.67
C PRO A 586 19.45 -18.91 16.25
N ASN A 587 20.66 -18.42 15.94
CA ASN A 587 21.32 -18.60 14.65
C ASN A 587 21.72 -20.05 14.36
N ILE A 588 22.18 -20.80 15.38
CA ILE A 588 22.49 -22.23 15.23
C ILE A 588 21.20 -23.04 15.12
N GLN A 589 20.17 -22.70 15.90
CA GLN A 589 18.88 -23.37 15.80
C GLN A 589 18.26 -23.18 14.41
N GLU A 590 18.35 -21.97 13.87
CA GLU A 590 17.92 -21.66 12.52
C GLU A 590 18.70 -22.47 11.47
N PHE A 591 20.01 -22.51 11.58
CA PHE A 591 20.87 -23.33 10.73
C PHE A 591 20.47 -24.81 10.78
N LEU A 592 20.35 -25.38 11.97
CA LEU A 592 19.98 -26.77 12.16
C LEU A 592 18.60 -27.08 11.55
N SER A 593 17.64 -26.16 11.65
CA SER A 593 16.31 -26.32 11.06
C SER A 593 16.34 -26.40 9.53
N GLN A 594 17.28 -25.71 8.87
CA GLN A 594 17.43 -25.70 7.42
C GLN A 594 18.12 -26.96 6.86
N HIS A 595 18.78 -27.73 7.74
CA HIS A 595 19.54 -28.94 7.37
C HIS A 595 18.85 -30.25 7.78
N HIS A 596 17.63 -30.19 8.34
CA HIS A 596 16.88 -31.36 8.78
C HIS A 596 15.44 -31.38 8.25
N LYS A 597 14.96 -32.57 7.90
CA LYS A 597 13.56 -32.77 7.51
C LYS A 597 12.60 -32.25 8.58
N PRO A 598 11.59 -31.42 8.23
CA PRO A 598 10.54 -31.03 9.15
C PRO A 598 9.78 -32.26 9.63
N LEU A 599 9.70 -32.48 10.95
CA LEU A 599 8.87 -33.53 11.53
C LEU A 599 7.42 -33.04 11.56
N GLY A 600 6.53 -33.73 10.84
CA GLY A 600 5.08 -33.50 10.97
C GLY A 600 4.61 -33.71 12.42
N ASN A 601 3.47 -33.09 12.77
CA ASN A 601 2.90 -33.01 14.13
C ASN A 601 2.71 -34.36 14.89
N GLU A 602 2.96 -35.51 14.27
CA GLU A 602 2.75 -36.84 14.85
C GLU A 602 3.90 -37.32 15.77
N CYS A 603 5.06 -36.65 15.82
CA CYS A 603 6.24 -37.13 16.56
C CYS A 603 6.44 -36.54 17.98
N ILE A 604 5.41 -35.89 18.58
CA ILE A 604 5.56 -35.20 19.88
C ILE A 604 5.63 -36.18 21.08
N TYR A 605 5.23 -37.43 20.93
CA TYR A 605 5.19 -38.40 22.04
C TYR A 605 6.27 -39.50 21.94
N ALA A 606 7.52 -39.20 22.32
CA ALA A 606 8.43 -40.22 22.90
C ALA A 606 9.71 -39.65 23.54
N MET A 607 9.83 -39.89 24.85
CA MET A 607 11.03 -40.21 25.66
C MET A 607 12.14 -39.17 25.94
N VAL A 608 12.57 -39.22 27.20
CA VAL A 608 13.55 -38.39 27.93
C VAL A 608 14.99 -38.75 27.53
N LEU A 609 15.81 -37.77 27.14
CA LEU A 609 17.26 -37.90 27.04
C LEU A 609 17.93 -37.16 28.19
N ASN A 610 19.05 -37.71 28.67
CA ASN A 610 19.73 -37.29 29.90
C ASN A 610 20.56 -36.01 29.64
N ILE A 611 20.34 -34.98 30.47
CA ILE A 611 20.86 -33.61 30.32
C ILE A 611 22.41 -33.55 30.18
N GLY A 612 23.12 -34.52 30.77
CA GLY A 612 24.58 -34.58 30.70
C GLY A 612 25.17 -34.83 29.30
N GLN A 613 24.48 -35.59 28.43
CA GLN A 613 24.95 -35.82 27.05
C GLN A 613 24.72 -34.60 26.15
N LEU A 614 23.67 -33.82 26.42
CA LEU A 614 23.38 -32.57 25.70
C LEU A 614 24.48 -31.52 25.90
N VAL A 615 24.99 -31.34 27.12
CA VAL A 615 26.01 -30.31 27.43
C VAL A 615 27.35 -30.58 26.72
N THR A 616 27.77 -31.85 26.63
CA THR A 616 29.03 -32.21 25.94
C THR A 616 28.93 -32.02 24.43
N ILE A 617 27.78 -32.36 23.84
CA ILE A 617 27.49 -32.17 22.43
C ILE A 617 27.44 -30.67 22.10
N VAL A 618 26.77 -29.86 22.93
CA VAL A 618 26.65 -28.40 22.75
C VAL A 618 28.02 -27.70 22.83
N ASN A 619 28.89 -28.11 23.76
CA ASN A 619 30.22 -27.53 23.89
C ASN A 619 31.15 -27.88 22.71
N GLN A 620 30.98 -29.04 22.08
CA GLN A 620 31.71 -29.38 20.84
C GLN A 620 31.13 -28.64 19.62
N ILE A 621 29.81 -28.44 19.60
CA ILE A 621 29.10 -27.71 18.53
C ILE A 621 29.49 -26.23 18.50
N ASN A 622 29.60 -25.55 19.65
CA ASN A 622 30.03 -24.13 19.72
C ASN A 622 31.47 -23.89 19.24
N ILE A 623 32.27 -24.94 19.04
CA ILE A 623 33.62 -24.84 18.48
C ILE A 623 33.60 -25.04 16.95
N CYS A 624 32.58 -25.74 16.43
CA CYS A 624 32.42 -26.05 15.00
C CYS A 624 31.58 -25.04 14.21
N PHE A 625 30.71 -24.28 14.90
CA PHE A 625 29.94 -23.15 14.39
C PHE A 625 30.54 -21.83 14.87
#